data_AF-A0A371JYW6-F1
#
_entry.id   AF-A0A371JYW6-F1
#
_cell.length_a   1.000
_cell.length_b   1.000
_cell.length_c   1.000
_cell.angle_alpha   90.00
_cell.angle_beta   90.00
_cell.angle_gamma   90.00
#
_symmetry.space_group_name_H-M   'P 1'
#
loop_
_entity.id
_entity.type
_entity.pdbx_description
1 polymer ?
#
loop_
_entity_poly.entity_id
_entity_poly.type
_entity_poly.pdbx_seq_one_letter_code
_entity_poly.pdbx_strand_id
1 'polypeptide(L)'
;MAKTRRLLLATAAALLSLAVTACMASGPAKVAPLSGEGPYQQFIVKYKDGTAPAQESAVQARLDRTAAGSGLKSGGAPLKLEKKLRLSVSADVFRADRALSKAEAEKLMRAFGADPDVEYIEIDGIMKIMPVGGSEIR
;
A
#
# COMPACT_ATOMS: atom_id res chain seq x y z
N MET A 1 32.19 10.73 59.61
CA MET A 1 31.00 9.96 60.04
C MET A 1 30.05 10.90 60.77
N ALA A 2 28.90 11.23 60.16
CA ALA A 2 27.61 11.56 60.79
C ALA A 2 26.66 12.03 59.68
N LYS A 3 25.45 11.44 59.62
CA LYS A 3 24.52 11.47 58.48
C LYS A 3 23.13 11.80 59.01
N THR A 4 22.49 12.87 58.55
CA THR A 4 21.04 13.14 58.68
C THR A 4 20.67 14.26 57.70
N ARG A 5 20.02 14.01 56.55
CA ARG A 5 18.63 13.58 56.23
C ARG A 5 17.61 14.74 56.15
N ARG A 6 17.07 14.89 54.93
CA ARG A 6 15.74 15.38 54.49
C ARG A 6 15.58 16.87 54.16
N LEU A 7 15.27 17.15 52.89
CA LEU A 7 14.00 17.73 52.39
C LEU A 7 14.05 17.65 50.85
N LEU A 8 13.37 16.68 50.21
CA LEU A 8 12.03 16.80 49.61
C LEU A 8 11.90 18.02 48.68
N LEU A 9 11.85 17.79 47.37
CA LEU A 9 10.77 18.28 46.50
C LEU A 9 10.81 17.50 45.17
N ALA A 10 9.91 16.53 45.05
CA ALA A 10 9.63 15.80 43.82
C ALA A 10 8.50 16.53 43.10
N THR A 11 8.75 17.04 41.90
CA THR A 11 7.71 17.52 40.97
C THR A 11 7.60 16.53 39.81
N ALA A 12 6.72 15.55 39.98
CA ALA A 12 6.29 14.66 38.91
C ALA A 12 5.14 15.33 38.14
N ALA A 13 5.41 15.80 36.92
CA ALA A 13 4.37 16.19 35.98
C ALA A 13 4.07 14.98 35.07
N ALA A 14 3.10 14.17 35.46
CA ALA A 14 2.58 13.09 34.63
C ALA A 14 1.57 13.69 33.63
N LEU A 15 2.00 13.91 32.38
CA LEU A 15 1.09 14.18 31.27
C LEU A 15 0.45 12.85 30.84
N LEU A 16 -0.82 12.67 31.21
CA LEU A 16 -1.66 11.57 30.75
C LEU A 16 -2.05 11.82 29.28
N SER A 17 -1.23 11.38 28.34
CA SER A 17 -1.63 11.30 26.93
C SER A 17 -2.42 10.02 26.73
N LEU A 18 -3.76 10.15 26.69
CA LEU A 18 -4.68 9.05 26.37
C LEU A 18 -4.53 8.71 24.88
N ALA A 19 -3.56 7.87 24.53
CA ALA A 19 -3.46 7.30 23.20
C ALA A 19 -4.56 6.24 23.05
N VAL A 20 -5.65 6.61 22.38
CA VAL A 20 -6.64 5.64 21.90
C VAL A 20 -5.96 4.83 20.79
N THR A 21 -5.32 3.72 21.15
CA THR A 21 -4.92 2.70 20.19
C THR A 21 -6.18 1.96 19.76
N ALA A 22 -6.81 2.45 18.69
CA ALA A 22 -7.81 1.66 17.98
C ALA A 22 -7.10 0.42 17.42
N CYS A 23 -7.31 -0.73 18.06
CA CYS A 23 -6.89 -2.03 17.53
C CYS A 23 -7.77 -2.33 16.31
N MET A 24 -7.32 -1.89 15.13
CA MET A 24 -7.96 -2.23 13.87
C MET A 24 -7.46 -3.61 13.44
N ALA A 25 -8.40 -4.51 13.18
CA ALA A 25 -8.15 -5.89 12.79
C ALA A 25 -7.13 -5.97 11.64
N SER A 26 -5.95 -6.52 11.94
CA SER A 26 -4.92 -6.89 10.96
C SER A 26 -5.35 -8.15 10.22
N GLY A 27 -6.33 -8.03 9.32
CA GLY A 27 -6.48 -8.97 8.22
C GLY A 27 -5.40 -8.68 7.16
N PRO A 28 -4.86 -9.71 6.47
CA PRO A 28 -3.97 -9.48 5.33
C PRO A 28 -4.71 -8.67 4.26
N ALA A 29 -4.00 -7.78 3.57
CA ALA A 29 -4.59 -6.99 2.49
C ALA A 29 -5.16 -7.90 1.40
N LYS A 30 -6.25 -7.48 0.77
CA LYS A 30 -6.87 -8.25 -0.31
C LYS A 30 -6.04 -8.08 -1.57
N VAL A 31 -5.56 -9.19 -2.11
CA VAL A 31 -4.80 -9.24 -3.37
C VAL A 31 -5.69 -9.89 -4.43
N ALA A 32 -6.08 -9.12 -5.44
CA ALA A 32 -6.89 -9.64 -6.54
C ALA A 32 -6.08 -10.61 -7.42
N PRO A 33 -6.70 -11.63 -8.03
CA PRO A 33 -6.04 -12.49 -9.01
C PRO A 33 -5.70 -11.71 -10.28
N LEU A 34 -4.55 -12.01 -10.88
CA LEU A 34 -4.17 -11.46 -12.17
C LEU A 34 -4.99 -12.08 -13.31
N SER A 35 -5.57 -11.24 -14.17
CA SER A 35 -6.29 -11.65 -15.38
C SER A 35 -5.44 -11.39 -16.63
N GLY A 36 -5.38 -12.36 -17.55
CA GLY A 36 -4.61 -12.29 -18.79
C GLY A 36 -3.13 -12.70 -18.64
N GLU A 37 -2.35 -12.53 -19.71
CA GLU A 37 -0.90 -12.87 -19.73
C GLU A 37 0.02 -11.65 -19.55
N GLY A 38 -0.54 -10.43 -19.50
CA GLY A 38 0.20 -9.17 -19.42
C GLY A 38 0.43 -8.51 -20.78
N PRO A 39 1.35 -7.52 -20.88
CA PRO A 39 2.18 -6.99 -19.80
C PRO A 39 1.38 -6.17 -18.78
N TYR A 40 1.75 -6.26 -17.50
CA TYR A 40 1.16 -5.47 -16.41
C TYR A 40 2.01 -4.23 -16.15
N GLN A 41 1.39 -3.07 -15.93
CA GLN A 41 2.15 -1.85 -15.66
C GLN A 41 1.42 -0.85 -14.77
N GLN A 42 0.09 -0.93 -14.67
CA GLN A 42 -0.71 -0.05 -13.82
C GLN A 42 -1.46 -0.88 -12.78
N PHE A 43 -1.57 -0.31 -11.59
CA PHE A 43 -2.14 -0.95 -10.42
C PHE A 43 -2.94 0.07 -9.63
N ILE A 44 -3.96 -0.43 -8.95
CA ILE A 44 -4.79 0.35 -8.03
C ILE A 44 -4.47 -0.16 -6.63
N VAL A 45 -4.08 0.73 -5.73
CA VAL A 45 -3.92 0.42 -4.30
C VAL A 45 -4.84 1.31 -3.49
N LYS A 46 -5.53 0.73 -2.52
CA LYS A 46 -6.21 1.48 -1.47
C LYS A 46 -5.49 1.26 -0.16
N TYR A 47 -5.08 2.34 0.49
CA TYR A 47 -4.62 2.29 1.89
C TYR A 47 -5.81 2.44 2.84
N LYS A 48 -5.71 1.83 4.02
CA LYS A 48 -6.72 1.91 5.07
C LYS A 48 -6.88 3.35 5.52
N ASP A 49 -8.13 3.74 5.80
CA ASP A 49 -8.45 5.07 6.31
C ASP A 49 -7.71 5.35 7.64
N GLY A 50 -7.30 6.61 7.83
CA GLY A 50 -6.56 7.03 9.02
C GLY A 50 -5.08 6.65 9.05
N THR A 51 -4.56 5.93 8.05
CA THR A 51 -3.12 5.67 7.91
C THR A 51 -2.40 6.85 7.25
N ALA A 52 -1.07 6.97 7.47
CA ALA A 52 -0.29 8.06 6.87
C ALA A 52 -0.38 8.09 5.32
N PRO A 53 -0.27 6.97 4.58
CA PRO A 53 -0.39 6.95 3.13
C PRO A 53 -1.81 7.28 2.62
N ALA A 54 -2.84 7.27 3.46
CA ALA A 54 -4.15 7.80 3.06
C ALA A 54 -4.09 9.32 2.76
N GLN A 55 -3.05 10.01 3.23
CA GLN A 55 -2.75 11.41 2.90
C GLN A 55 -1.92 11.50 1.62
N GLU A 56 -2.30 12.41 0.72
CA GLU A 56 -1.74 12.57 -0.63
C GLU A 56 -0.20 12.69 -0.67
N SER A 57 0.37 13.42 0.28
CA SER A 57 1.80 13.72 0.33
C SER A 57 2.67 12.53 0.72
N ALA A 58 2.11 11.53 1.39
CA ALA A 58 2.85 10.37 1.90
C ALA A 58 2.82 9.16 0.96
N VAL A 59 1.92 9.14 -0.03
CA VAL A 59 1.73 8.01 -0.95
C VAL A 59 3.02 7.64 -1.68
N GLN A 60 3.69 8.61 -2.30
CA GLN A 60 4.85 8.32 -3.15
C GLN A 60 5.99 7.67 -2.35
N ALA A 61 6.29 8.19 -1.15
CA ALA A 61 7.31 7.60 -0.28
C ALA A 61 6.96 6.16 0.15
N ARG A 62 5.67 5.87 0.32
CA ARG A 62 5.21 4.51 0.63
C ARG A 62 5.34 3.58 -0.59
N LEU A 63 4.97 4.05 -1.78
CA LEU A 63 5.17 3.31 -3.03
C LEU A 63 6.65 2.93 -3.22
N ASP A 64 7.57 3.89 -3.03
CA ASP A 64 9.01 3.65 -3.17
C ASP A 64 9.53 2.60 -2.18
N ARG A 65 9.07 2.68 -0.92
CA ARG A 65 9.42 1.69 0.13
C ARG A 65 8.93 0.29 -0.23
N THR A 66 7.67 0.16 -0.64
CA THR A 66 7.08 -1.15 -0.97
C THR A 66 7.70 -1.72 -2.25
N ALA A 67 7.99 -0.89 -3.25
CA ALA A 67 8.71 -1.29 -4.46
C ALA A 67 10.10 -1.82 -4.14
N ALA A 68 10.87 -1.14 -3.29
CA ALA A 68 12.17 -1.62 -2.82
C ALA A 68 12.05 -2.95 -2.05
N GLY A 69 11.04 -3.09 -1.19
CA GLY A 69 10.75 -4.31 -0.42
C GLY A 69 10.37 -5.51 -1.29
N SER A 70 9.81 -5.29 -2.49
CA SER A 70 9.51 -6.37 -3.43
C SER A 70 10.76 -7.07 -3.98
N GLY A 71 11.93 -6.42 -3.90
CA GLY A 71 13.19 -6.89 -4.48
C GLY A 71 13.17 -7.00 -6.01
N LEU A 72 12.20 -6.38 -6.70
CA LEU A 72 12.19 -6.25 -8.15
C LEU A 72 13.22 -5.21 -8.57
N LYS A 73 14.04 -5.57 -9.57
CA LYS A 73 15.10 -4.70 -10.10
C LYS A 73 15.11 -4.73 -11.63
N SER A 74 15.67 -3.68 -12.23
CA SER A 74 15.98 -3.60 -13.65
C SER A 74 17.29 -2.85 -13.82
N GLY A 75 18.28 -3.43 -14.52
CA GLY A 75 19.59 -2.79 -14.69
C GLY A 75 20.30 -2.42 -13.38
N GLY A 76 20.05 -3.16 -12.29
CA GLY A 76 20.62 -2.90 -10.97
C GLY A 76 19.85 -1.90 -10.10
N ALA A 77 18.89 -1.15 -10.66
CA ALA A 77 18.05 -0.23 -9.91
C ALA A 77 16.75 -0.92 -9.41
N PRO A 78 16.20 -0.54 -8.25
CA PRO A 78 14.87 -0.95 -7.82
C PRO A 78 13.80 -0.51 -8.82
N LEU A 79 12.70 -1.27 -8.88
CA LEU A 79 11.49 -0.87 -9.61
C LEU A 79 11.03 0.51 -9.14
N LYS A 80 10.70 1.40 -10.08
CA LYS A 80 10.14 2.72 -9.75
C LYS A 80 8.64 2.71 -9.99
N LEU A 81 7.90 3.28 -9.05
CA LEU A 81 6.44 3.44 -9.14
C LEU A 81 6.13 4.94 -9.16
N GLU A 82 5.20 5.35 -10.02
CA GLU A 82 4.75 6.73 -10.12
C GLU A 82 3.25 6.79 -9.86
N LYS A 83 2.82 7.55 -8.84
CA LYS A 83 1.39 7.82 -8.65
C LYS A 83 0.85 8.64 -9.84
N LYS A 84 -0.20 8.17 -10.50
CA LYS A 84 -0.82 8.84 -11.66
C LYS A 84 -2.06 9.61 -11.28
N LEU A 85 -2.92 9.03 -10.45
CA LEU A 85 -4.23 9.59 -10.15
C LEU A 85 -4.70 9.08 -8.79
N ARG A 86 -5.44 9.93 -8.07
CA ARG A 86 -6.28 9.50 -6.96
C ARG A 86 -7.72 9.34 -7.41
N LEU A 87 -8.29 8.17 -7.15
CA LEU A 87 -9.69 7.83 -7.42
C LEU A 87 -10.58 8.37 -6.30
N SER A 88 -11.86 8.61 -6.61
CA SER A 88 -12.85 9.10 -5.63
C SER A 88 -13.11 8.13 -4.46
N VAL A 89 -12.70 6.87 -4.59
CA VAL A 89 -12.80 5.83 -3.56
C VAL A 89 -11.59 5.80 -2.61
N SER A 90 -10.80 6.87 -2.57
CA SER A 90 -9.55 6.97 -1.79
C SER A 90 -8.52 5.90 -2.15
N ALA A 91 -8.51 5.46 -3.41
CA ALA A 91 -7.48 4.58 -3.96
C ALA A 91 -6.59 5.35 -4.94
N ASP A 92 -5.36 4.89 -5.13
CA ASP A 92 -4.38 5.50 -6.01
C ASP A 92 -4.05 4.56 -7.17
N VAL A 93 -4.14 5.10 -8.38
CA VAL A 93 -3.56 4.48 -9.57
C VAL A 93 -2.08 4.83 -9.61
N PHE A 94 -1.22 3.84 -9.70
CA PHE A 94 0.21 4.03 -9.93
C PHE A 94 0.71 3.19 -11.08
N ARG A 95 1.81 3.64 -11.69
CA ARG A 95 2.42 3.01 -12.86
C ARG A 95 3.85 2.58 -12.53
N ALA A 96 4.19 1.36 -12.89
CA ALA A 96 5.58 0.90 -12.90
C ALA A 96 6.34 1.51 -14.08
N ASP A 97 7.62 1.84 -13.87
CA ASP A 97 8.49 2.43 -14.90
C ASP A 97 8.78 1.50 -16.09
N ARG A 98 8.44 0.21 -15.97
CA ARG A 98 8.51 -0.78 -17.04
C ARG A 98 7.36 -1.79 -16.96
N ALA A 99 7.15 -2.50 -18.07
CA ALA A 99 6.27 -3.66 -18.10
C ALA A 99 6.77 -4.75 -17.13
N LEU A 100 5.83 -5.32 -16.39
CA LEU A 100 6.02 -6.46 -15.51
C LEU A 100 5.42 -7.70 -16.16
N SER A 101 6.17 -8.78 -16.13
CA SER A 101 5.64 -10.13 -16.35
C SER A 101 4.62 -10.48 -15.26
N LYS A 102 3.83 -11.54 -15.49
CA LYS A 102 2.88 -12.05 -14.49
C LYS A 102 3.57 -12.33 -13.15
N ALA A 103 4.70 -13.04 -13.15
CA ALA A 103 5.43 -13.37 -11.93
C ALA A 103 5.93 -12.12 -11.17
N GLU A 104 6.38 -11.10 -11.89
CA GLU A 104 6.82 -9.84 -11.29
C GLU A 104 5.64 -9.04 -10.73
N ALA A 105 4.52 -8.98 -11.45
CA ALA A 105 3.30 -8.33 -10.98
C ALA A 105 2.78 -9.01 -9.70
N GLU A 106 2.72 -10.34 -9.66
CA GLU A 106 2.35 -11.06 -8.43
C GLU A 106 3.31 -10.79 -7.28
N LYS A 107 4.62 -10.68 -7.56
CA LYS A 107 5.61 -10.35 -6.53
C LYS A 107 5.39 -8.95 -5.97
N LEU A 108 5.11 -7.97 -6.83
CA LEU A 108 4.77 -6.62 -6.43
C LEU A 108 3.47 -6.61 -5.59
N MET A 109 2.42 -7.27 -6.08
CA MET A 109 1.13 -7.34 -5.38
C MET A 109 1.23 -8.06 -4.03
N ARG A 110 2.07 -9.09 -3.90
CA ARG A 110 2.38 -9.71 -2.60
C ARG A 110 3.12 -8.77 -1.66
N ALA A 111 4.02 -7.93 -2.16
CA ALA A 111 4.72 -6.94 -1.34
C ALA A 111 3.76 -5.89 -0.76
N PHE A 112 2.82 -5.39 -1.57
CA PHE A 112 1.71 -4.57 -1.08
C PHE A 112 0.74 -5.35 -0.19
N GLY A 113 0.51 -6.62 -0.50
CA GLY A 113 -0.32 -7.53 0.29
C GLY A 113 0.17 -7.73 1.73
N ALA A 114 1.49 -7.63 1.92
CA ALA A 114 2.16 -7.74 3.22
C ALA A 114 2.22 -6.41 3.99
N ASP A 115 1.86 -5.30 3.35
CA ASP A 115 1.83 -3.98 3.97
C ASP A 115 0.57 -3.85 4.87
N PRO A 116 0.72 -3.63 6.20
CA PRO A 116 -0.43 -3.56 7.11
C PRO A 116 -1.34 -2.36 6.88
N ASP A 117 -0.85 -1.31 6.21
CA ASP A 117 -1.61 -0.10 5.90
C ASP A 117 -2.43 -0.26 4.61
N VAL A 118 -2.20 -1.32 3.83
CA VAL A 118 -2.94 -1.58 2.58
C VAL A 118 -4.26 -2.28 2.88
N GLU A 119 -5.34 -1.79 2.29
CA GLU A 119 -6.66 -2.43 2.31
C GLU A 119 -6.78 -3.43 1.15
N TYR A 120 -6.46 -3.00 -0.07
CA TYR A 120 -6.40 -3.87 -1.24
C TYR A 120 -5.40 -3.38 -2.29
N ILE A 121 -4.97 -4.32 -3.14
CA ILE A 121 -4.26 -4.04 -4.38
C ILE A 121 -4.80 -4.91 -5.52
N GLU A 122 -4.93 -4.29 -6.69
CA GLU A 122 -5.34 -4.94 -7.93
C GLU A 122 -4.62 -4.33 -9.13
N ILE A 123 -4.73 -5.01 -10.27
CA ILE A 123 -4.28 -4.46 -11.56
C ILE A 123 -5.30 -3.44 -12.07
N ASP A 124 -4.79 -2.35 -12.64
CA ASP A 124 -5.61 -1.44 -13.45
C ASP A 124 -5.78 -2.07 -14.84
N GLY A 125 -6.81 -2.90 -14.98
CA GLY A 125 -7.10 -3.65 -16.20
C GLY A 125 -8.09 -2.92 -17.09
N ILE A 126 -7.81 -2.88 -18.40
CA ILE A 126 -8.82 -2.48 -19.39
C ILE A 126 -9.84 -3.60 -19.52
N MET A 127 -11.11 -3.32 -19.21
CA MET A 127 -12.22 -4.21 -19.52
C MET A 127 -12.29 -4.42 -21.04
N LYS A 128 -11.89 -5.60 -21.51
CA LYS A 128 -12.13 -5.99 -22.91
C LYS A 128 -13.60 -6.36 -23.02
N ILE A 129 -14.38 -5.54 -23.72
CA ILE A 129 -15.72 -5.93 -24.17
C ILE A 129 -15.53 -7.13 -25.10
N MET A 130 -15.98 -8.31 -24.67
CA MET A 130 -16.14 -9.42 -25.60
C MET A 130 -17.29 -9.07 -26.55
N PRO A 131 -17.14 -9.28 -27.87
CA PRO A 131 -18.28 -9.19 -28.77
C PRO A 131 -19.34 -10.15 -28.27
N VAL A 132 -20.51 -9.62 -27.89
CA VAL A 132 -21.68 -10.46 -27.64
C VAL A 132 -21.95 -11.14 -28.99
N GLY A 133 -21.67 -12.45 -29.05
CA GLY A 133 -21.89 -13.23 -30.27
C GLY A 133 -23.30 -12.97 -30.74
N GLY A 134 -23.43 -12.43 -31.96
CA GLY A 134 -24.72 -12.15 -32.55
C GLY A 134 -25.55 -13.42 -32.50
N SER A 135 -26.63 -13.41 -31.72
CA SER A 135 -27.68 -14.39 -31.92
C SER A 135 -28.13 -14.21 -33.35
N GLU A 136 -27.75 -15.15 -34.23
CA GLU A 136 -28.43 -15.33 -35.49
C GLU A 136 -29.89 -15.66 -35.13
N ILE A 137 -30.70 -14.61 -35.07
CA ILE A 137 -32.14 -14.68 -35.22
C ILE A 137 -32.37 -15.21 -36.63
N ARG A 138 -32.50 -16.54 -36.72
CA ARG A 138 -33.00 -17.25 -37.88
C ARG A 138 -34.14 -18.15 -37.44
#